data_AF-A0A2N2SCY6-F1
#
_entry.id   AF-A0A2N2SCY6-F1
#
_cell.length_a   1.000
_cell.length_b   1.000
_cell.length_c   1.000
_cell.angle_alpha   90.00
_cell.angle_beta   90.00
_cell.angle_gamma   90.00
#
_symmetry.space_group_name_H-M   'P 1'
#
loop_
_entity.id
_entity.type
_entity.pdbx_description
1 polymer ?
#
loop_
_entity_poly.entity_id
_entity_poly.type
_entity_poly.pdbx_seq_one_letter_code
_entity_poly.pdbx_strand_id
1 'polypeptide(L)'
;MMGQIKAGETLFRELYDVLGFANEDDLFKHEVRLFPTGNTELENATTSIFLASLAAVKEFREDLFQEIGFNKIKNKNINVHAFTEVKKDDKNNQCRPDALLVVTSGKTNPLIEWIGFIESKVGNNHLQQNQIDCYVDFGKEIGVDNIITISNYIATSPNASPFSTKKRNFNLYHWSWTYLKVTAKRLIRSGIVQDSDHEYMLRELRRYFDCHSKLTNFTNMGGLEWKEAVQKCRDLGRDAKLPKTCTDALIESYKQEEKDIALQLTDSNQKGLYVQLDGIKSDREEELLVMLLKERSFTSNYIINQNKNWKFGIKVDFIKLEVECVTSVVIEKGKAQSQTTSLINMMQNAGHTSQILVNAIYLRNKTPDQDGVTLQQLLEQKNSTKSIYYSTVNKDMGDEIRYFQIKTKDLLGSEFMAPLKFVQRLEDIAQRFLEHVMVNIE
;
A
#
# COMPACT_ATOMS: atom_id res chain seq x y z
N MET A 1 -37.46 19.49 12.60
CA MET A 1 -37.30 20.11 11.26
C MET A 1 -35.98 19.56 10.78
N MET A 2 -36.00 18.59 9.87
CA MET A 2 -34.82 17.85 9.38
C MET A 2 -33.76 18.82 8.85
N GLY A 3 -32.77 19.15 9.67
CA GLY A 3 -31.60 19.91 9.26
C GLY A 3 -30.58 18.98 8.62
N GLN A 4 -29.88 19.47 7.59
CA GLN A 4 -28.68 18.81 7.10
C GLN A 4 -27.54 19.04 8.08
N ILE A 5 -26.70 18.02 8.27
CA ILE A 5 -25.44 18.14 8.99
C ILE A 5 -24.52 19.04 8.17
N LYS A 6 -23.90 20.00 8.86
CA LYS A 6 -22.88 20.88 8.32
C LYS A 6 -21.63 20.77 9.17
N ALA A 7 -20.57 20.26 8.57
CA ALA A 7 -19.28 20.13 9.23
C ALA A 7 -18.77 21.50 9.72
N GLY A 8 -18.42 21.58 11.01
CA GLY A 8 -17.98 22.78 11.71
C GLY A 8 -19.11 23.63 12.31
N GLU A 9 -20.38 23.30 12.03
CA GLU A 9 -21.55 24.08 12.49
C GLU A 9 -22.53 23.25 13.32
N THR A 10 -22.82 22.02 12.91
CA THR A 10 -23.81 21.15 13.59
C THR A 10 -23.25 20.59 14.89
N LEU A 11 -24.04 20.68 15.96
CA LEU A 11 -23.69 20.09 17.25
C LEU A 11 -23.85 18.57 17.21
N PHE A 12 -22.95 17.84 17.87
CA PHE A 12 -23.01 16.37 17.91
C PHE A 12 -24.31 15.85 18.52
N ARG A 13 -24.84 16.53 19.55
CA ARG A 13 -26.12 16.19 20.17
C ARG A 13 -27.33 16.28 19.24
N GLU A 14 -27.20 16.96 18.10
CA GLU A 14 -28.29 17.09 17.11
C GLU A 14 -28.29 15.91 16.12
N LEU A 15 -27.26 15.05 16.16
CA LEU A 15 -27.09 13.92 15.23
C LEU A 15 -28.26 12.93 15.29
N TYR A 16 -28.81 12.66 16.48
CA TYR A 16 -29.90 11.71 16.64
C TYR A 16 -31.15 12.14 15.86
N ASP A 17 -31.48 13.45 15.86
CA ASP A 17 -32.67 14.00 15.20
C ASP A 17 -32.53 13.90 13.67
N VAL A 18 -31.33 14.19 13.14
CA VAL A 18 -31.05 14.05 11.70
C VAL A 18 -31.13 12.61 11.22
N LEU A 19 -30.70 11.67 12.07
CA LEU A 19 -30.75 10.23 11.77
C LEU A 19 -32.11 9.58 12.10
N GLY A 20 -33.07 10.34 12.63
CA GLY A 20 -34.43 9.85 12.92
C GLY A 20 -34.56 9.00 14.18
N PHE A 21 -33.60 9.08 15.11
CA PHE A 21 -33.70 8.45 16.43
C PHE A 21 -34.56 9.29 17.39
N ALA A 22 -35.08 8.68 18.45
CA ALA A 22 -35.96 9.39 19.40
C ALA A 22 -35.22 10.39 20.29
N ASN A 23 -33.97 10.08 20.67
CA ASN A 23 -33.10 10.88 21.53
C ASN A 23 -31.65 10.41 21.42
N GLU A 24 -30.72 11.10 22.09
CA GLU A 24 -29.30 10.73 22.15
C GLU A 24 -29.09 9.30 22.67
N ASP A 25 -29.73 8.92 23.78
CA ASP A 25 -29.58 7.58 24.37
C ASP A 25 -29.96 6.47 23.40
N ASP A 26 -30.95 6.70 22.54
CA ASP A 26 -31.37 5.75 21.52
C ASP A 26 -30.30 5.58 20.43
N LEU A 27 -29.67 6.66 19.99
CA LEU A 27 -28.53 6.62 19.08
C LEU A 27 -27.34 5.87 19.72
N PHE A 28 -27.02 6.13 20.99
CA PHE A 28 -25.88 5.49 21.67
C PHE A 28 -26.04 3.98 21.88
N LYS A 29 -27.25 3.42 21.81
CA LYS A 29 -27.43 1.95 21.80
C LYS A 29 -26.79 1.28 20.58
N HIS A 30 -26.62 2.04 19.50
CA HIS A 30 -26.03 1.61 18.25
C HIS A 30 -24.52 1.87 18.16
N GLU A 31 -23.89 2.39 19.21
CA GLU A 31 -22.44 2.58 19.25
C GLU A 31 -21.69 1.27 19.00
N VAL A 32 -20.61 1.35 18.22
CA VAL A 32 -19.74 0.20 17.94
C VAL A 32 -19.17 -0.38 19.22
N ARG A 33 -18.97 -1.69 19.24
CA ARG A 33 -18.43 -2.41 20.39
C ARG A 33 -17.11 -3.08 20.02
N LEU A 34 -16.14 -2.94 20.93
CA LEU A 34 -14.87 -3.65 20.83
C LEU A 34 -15.03 -5.17 20.98
N PHE A 35 -16.01 -5.61 21.77
CA PHE A 35 -16.31 -7.03 22.00
C PHE A 35 -17.74 -7.34 21.52
N PRO A 36 -17.96 -7.50 20.20
CA PRO A 36 -19.26 -7.89 19.69
C PRO A 36 -19.58 -9.33 20.08
N THR A 37 -20.87 -9.64 20.23
CA THR A 37 -21.34 -10.99 20.52
C THR A 37 -21.39 -11.85 19.24
N GLY A 38 -21.05 -13.13 19.36
CA GLY A 38 -21.17 -14.10 18.25
C GLY A 38 -19.86 -14.33 17.51
N ASN A 39 -19.95 -14.71 16.23
CA ASN A 39 -18.78 -14.98 15.41
C ASN A 39 -18.09 -13.68 15.01
N THR A 40 -16.88 -13.47 15.51
CA THR A 40 -16.07 -12.27 15.28
C THR A 40 -15.50 -12.18 13.87
N GLU A 41 -15.60 -13.22 13.04
CA GLU A 41 -15.22 -13.18 11.62
C GLU A 41 -16.37 -12.80 10.68
N LEU A 42 -17.52 -12.42 11.23
CA LEU A 42 -18.62 -11.85 10.45
C LEU A 42 -18.37 -10.36 10.21
N GLU A 43 -18.76 -9.89 9.03
CA GLU A 43 -18.59 -8.51 8.55
C GLU A 43 -18.93 -7.44 9.59
N ASN A 44 -20.13 -7.51 10.17
CA ASN A 44 -20.58 -6.56 11.21
C ASN A 44 -19.67 -6.56 12.44
N ALA A 45 -19.21 -7.75 12.87
CA ALA A 45 -18.35 -7.88 14.04
C ALA A 45 -16.94 -7.33 13.75
N THR A 46 -16.38 -7.65 12.58
CA THR A 46 -15.09 -7.12 12.11
C THR A 46 -15.11 -5.60 12.04
N THR A 47 -16.15 -5.02 11.46
CA THR A 47 -16.32 -3.56 11.34
C THR A 47 -16.49 -2.90 12.70
N SER A 48 -17.28 -3.50 13.59
CA SER A 48 -17.44 -3.02 14.97
C SER A 48 -16.11 -3.01 15.74
N ILE A 49 -15.35 -4.11 15.70
CA ILE A 49 -14.04 -4.24 16.38
C ILE A 49 -13.05 -3.20 15.84
N PHE A 50 -12.97 -3.09 14.52
CA PHE A 50 -12.09 -2.12 13.86
C PHE A 50 -12.45 -0.69 14.25
N LEU A 51 -13.71 -0.28 14.10
CA LEU A 51 -14.14 1.09 14.36
C LEU A 51 -14.04 1.46 15.85
N ALA A 52 -14.33 0.53 16.76
CA ALA A 52 -14.11 0.76 18.19
C ALA A 52 -12.62 0.98 18.50
N SER A 53 -11.74 0.19 17.89
CA SER A 53 -10.29 0.35 18.04
C SER A 53 -9.78 1.64 17.40
N LEU A 54 -10.33 2.03 16.25
CA LEU A 54 -10.04 3.31 15.58
C LEU A 54 -10.43 4.50 16.45
N ALA A 55 -11.61 4.45 17.08
CA ALA A 55 -12.07 5.50 17.98
C ALA A 55 -11.16 5.65 19.21
N ALA A 56 -10.74 4.52 19.78
CA ALA A 56 -9.93 4.45 21.00
C ALA A 56 -8.46 4.87 20.79
N VAL A 57 -7.80 4.39 19.73
CA VAL A 57 -6.35 4.56 19.54
C VAL A 57 -6.04 5.84 18.74
N LYS A 58 -5.60 6.89 19.44
CA LYS A 58 -5.35 8.21 18.87
C LYS A 58 -4.38 8.20 17.69
N GLU A 59 -3.24 7.55 17.83
CA GLU A 59 -2.18 7.53 16.82
C GLU A 59 -2.66 6.82 15.54
N PHE A 60 -3.47 5.78 15.69
CA PHE A 60 -4.00 5.00 14.58
C PHE A 60 -5.04 5.79 13.77
N ARG A 61 -5.98 6.46 14.43
CA ARG A 61 -6.93 7.35 13.73
C ARG A 61 -6.24 8.55 13.10
N GLU A 62 -5.26 9.16 13.76
CA GLU A 62 -4.55 10.30 13.16
C GLU A 62 -3.85 9.90 11.86
N ASP A 63 -3.17 8.76 11.86
CA ASP A 63 -2.47 8.22 10.70
C ASP A 63 -3.44 7.94 9.52
N LEU A 64 -4.54 7.23 9.77
CA LEU A 64 -5.51 6.89 8.73
C LEU A 64 -6.29 8.10 8.18
N PHE A 65 -6.71 9.03 9.05
CA PHE A 65 -7.46 10.22 8.62
C PHE A 65 -6.59 11.22 7.86
N GLN A 66 -5.28 11.29 8.15
CA GLN A 66 -4.37 12.13 7.39
C GLN A 66 -4.21 11.67 5.95
N GLU A 67 -4.19 10.37 5.71
CA GLU A 67 -4.05 9.80 4.36
C GLU A 67 -5.27 10.11 3.48
N ILE A 68 -6.46 10.29 4.07
CA ILE A 68 -7.66 10.76 3.37
C ILE A 68 -7.82 12.30 3.38
N GLY A 69 -6.79 13.03 3.81
CA GLY A 69 -6.71 14.49 3.74
C GLY A 69 -7.33 15.25 4.92
N PHE A 70 -7.87 14.56 5.94
CA PHE A 70 -8.52 15.20 7.08
C PHE A 70 -7.51 15.52 8.21
N ASN A 71 -6.74 16.60 8.04
CA ASN A 71 -5.68 17.00 8.99
C ASN A 71 -6.18 17.51 10.35
N LYS A 72 -7.44 17.96 10.45
CA LYS A 72 -8.01 18.46 11.72
C LYS A 72 -8.07 17.36 12.81
N ILE A 73 -7.93 16.08 12.45
CA ILE A 73 -7.88 14.95 13.40
C ILE A 73 -6.80 15.12 14.48
N LYS A 74 -5.73 15.87 14.19
CA LYS A 74 -4.61 16.15 15.11
C LYS A 74 -4.86 17.30 16.09
N ASN A 75 -5.97 18.01 15.93
CA ASN A 75 -6.30 19.11 16.83
C ASN A 75 -6.57 18.59 18.25
N LYS A 76 -6.44 19.48 19.23
CA LYS A 76 -6.78 19.15 20.62
C LYS A 76 -8.29 18.96 20.77
N ASN A 77 -8.71 18.10 21.71
CA ASN A 77 -10.11 17.81 22.02
C ASN A 77 -10.89 17.25 20.81
N ILE A 78 -10.24 16.40 20.03
CA ILE A 78 -10.88 15.64 18.96
C ILE A 78 -11.32 14.28 19.49
N ASN A 79 -12.58 13.93 19.24
CA ASN A 79 -13.15 12.62 19.55
C ASN A 79 -13.70 11.99 18.28
N VAL A 80 -13.56 10.67 18.17
CA VAL A 80 -14.09 9.88 17.07
C VAL A 80 -15.15 8.95 17.65
N HIS A 81 -16.33 8.99 17.07
CA HIS A 81 -17.50 8.20 17.46
C HIS A 81 -17.91 7.34 16.27
N ALA A 82 -18.37 6.12 16.52
CA ALA A 82 -18.83 5.25 15.47
C ALA A 82 -20.11 4.52 15.87
N PHE A 83 -21.06 4.46 14.94
CA PHE A 83 -22.37 3.88 15.14
C PHE A 83 -22.64 2.85 14.06
N THR A 84 -23.29 1.75 14.42
CA THR A 84 -23.73 0.70 13.50
C THR A 84 -25.20 0.88 13.14
N GLU A 85 -25.66 0.20 12.09
CA GLU A 85 -27.09 0.10 11.75
C GLU A 85 -27.80 1.44 11.49
N VAL A 86 -27.10 2.44 10.97
CA VAL A 86 -27.71 3.71 10.56
C VAL A 86 -28.61 3.46 9.35
N LYS A 87 -29.91 3.70 9.48
CA LYS A 87 -30.91 3.42 8.45
C LYS A 87 -31.47 4.72 7.90
N LYS A 88 -31.70 4.74 6.60
CA LYS A 88 -32.66 5.66 6.01
C LYS A 88 -34.06 5.17 6.36
N ASP A 89 -34.94 6.04 6.84
CA ASP A 89 -36.36 5.72 7.06
C ASP A 89 -37.06 5.58 5.70
N ASP A 90 -36.84 4.44 5.04
CA ASP A 90 -37.37 4.15 3.72
C ASP A 90 -38.07 2.78 3.73
N LYS A 91 -39.24 2.71 3.09
CA LYS A 91 -40.19 1.58 3.20
C LYS A 91 -39.61 0.23 2.77
N ASN A 92 -38.52 0.23 2.00
CA ASN A 92 -37.89 -0.96 1.45
C ASN A 92 -36.61 -1.41 2.16
N ASN A 93 -36.11 -0.70 3.18
CA ASN A 93 -34.94 -1.08 3.98
C ASN A 93 -33.65 -1.39 3.16
N GLN A 94 -33.55 -0.88 1.93
CA GLN A 94 -32.46 -1.23 0.98
C GLN A 94 -31.20 -0.39 1.16
N CYS A 95 -31.29 0.77 1.81
CA CYS A 95 -30.17 1.70 2.00
C CYS A 95 -29.70 1.70 3.46
N ARG A 96 -28.77 0.79 3.78
CA ARG A 96 -28.18 0.69 5.12
C ARG A 96 -26.67 0.58 5.02
N PRO A 97 -25.91 1.65 5.31
CA PRO A 97 -24.48 1.53 5.55
C PRO A 97 -24.20 0.61 6.74
N ASP A 98 -23.07 -0.09 6.72
CA ASP A 98 -22.64 -0.91 7.85
C ASP A 98 -22.41 -0.08 9.11
N ALA A 99 -21.82 1.11 8.95
CA ALA A 99 -21.60 2.04 10.04
C ALA A 99 -21.54 3.51 9.59
N LEU A 100 -21.60 4.41 10.58
CA LEU A 100 -21.39 5.84 10.47
C LEU A 100 -20.23 6.24 11.39
N LEU A 101 -19.27 6.98 10.86
CA LEU A 101 -18.11 7.47 11.57
C LEU A 101 -18.20 8.99 11.69
N VAL A 102 -18.04 9.52 12.90
CA VAL A 102 -18.23 10.94 13.23
C VAL A 102 -17.01 11.44 13.99
N VAL A 103 -16.35 12.47 13.46
CA VAL A 103 -15.28 13.18 14.17
C VAL A 103 -15.83 14.48 14.71
N THR A 104 -15.56 14.75 15.98
CA THR A 104 -16.04 15.93 16.68
C THR A 104 -14.92 16.72 17.33
N SER A 105 -15.10 18.03 17.48
CA SER A 105 -14.17 18.92 18.19
C SER A 105 -14.85 19.64 19.35
N GLY A 106 -14.10 19.85 20.44
CA GLY A 106 -14.57 20.60 21.61
C GLY A 106 -14.96 19.71 22.80
N LYS A 107 -15.15 20.34 23.96
CA LYS A 107 -15.49 19.64 25.22
C LYS A 107 -16.95 19.82 25.61
N THR A 108 -17.41 21.07 25.64
CA THR A 108 -18.78 21.44 26.02
C THR A 108 -19.52 21.82 24.75
N ASN A 109 -20.46 20.98 24.31
CA ASN A 109 -21.15 21.07 23.02
C ASN A 109 -20.23 20.83 21.81
N PRO A 110 -19.74 19.59 21.64
CA PRO A 110 -18.83 19.26 20.54
C PRO A 110 -19.51 19.46 19.17
N LEU A 111 -18.76 20.03 18.23
CA LEU A 111 -19.19 20.24 16.84
C LEU A 111 -18.75 19.05 15.99
N ILE A 112 -19.58 18.66 15.01
CA ILE A 112 -19.21 17.64 14.02
C ILE A 112 -18.22 18.27 13.03
N GLU A 113 -16.99 17.79 12.95
CA GLU A 113 -15.95 18.28 12.03
C GLU A 113 -15.85 17.45 10.75
N TRP A 114 -16.20 16.18 10.83
CA TRP A 114 -16.20 15.24 9.73
C TRP A 114 -17.20 14.13 10.01
N ILE A 115 -17.88 13.66 8.96
CA ILE A 115 -18.84 12.56 9.06
C ILE A 115 -18.80 11.75 7.78
N GLY A 116 -18.85 10.43 7.88
CA GLY A 116 -18.83 9.55 6.72
C GLY A 116 -19.45 8.20 6.97
N PHE A 117 -20.02 7.63 5.91
CA PHE A 117 -20.51 6.26 5.92
C PHE A 117 -19.35 5.27 5.76
N ILE A 118 -19.48 4.12 6.40
CA ILE A 118 -18.58 2.98 6.27
C ILE A 118 -19.36 1.84 5.63
N GLU A 119 -18.77 1.25 4.60
CA GLU A 119 -19.24 -0.02 4.01
C GLU A 119 -18.07 -0.99 3.96
N SER A 120 -18.27 -2.20 4.47
CA SER A 120 -17.22 -3.17 4.67
C SER A 120 -17.55 -4.50 4.01
N LYS A 121 -16.53 -5.20 3.51
CA LYS A 121 -16.65 -6.58 3.02
C LYS A 121 -15.49 -7.41 3.50
N VAL A 122 -15.77 -8.62 3.98
CA VAL A 122 -14.75 -9.60 4.38
C VAL A 122 -14.78 -10.81 3.45
N GLY A 123 -13.63 -11.46 3.29
CA GLY A 123 -13.51 -12.66 2.44
C GLY A 123 -13.69 -12.33 0.95
N ASN A 124 -14.52 -13.13 0.28
CA ASN A 124 -14.80 -13.03 -1.15
C ASN A 124 -16.05 -12.16 -1.46
N ASN A 125 -16.60 -11.47 -0.46
CA ASN A 125 -17.71 -10.57 -0.68
C ASN A 125 -17.22 -9.33 -1.43
N HIS A 126 -17.95 -8.91 -2.45
CA HIS A 126 -17.62 -7.74 -3.25
C HIS A 126 -18.55 -6.58 -2.93
N LEU A 127 -17.95 -5.39 -2.83
CA LEU A 127 -18.66 -4.13 -2.75
C LEU A 127 -19.43 -3.91 -4.06
N GLN A 128 -20.67 -3.42 -3.98
CA GLN A 128 -21.50 -3.23 -5.16
C GLN A 128 -21.78 -1.75 -5.42
N GLN A 129 -21.72 -1.33 -6.69
CA GLN A 129 -21.92 0.07 -7.09
C GLN A 129 -23.30 0.63 -6.67
N ASN A 130 -24.35 -0.20 -6.70
CA ASN A 130 -25.69 0.17 -6.25
C ASN A 130 -25.73 0.60 -4.77
N GLN A 131 -24.92 -0.01 -3.90
CA GLN A 131 -24.82 0.37 -2.49
C GLN A 131 -24.23 1.78 -2.38
N ILE A 132 -23.14 2.04 -3.10
CA ILE A 132 -22.47 3.35 -3.12
C ILE A 132 -23.40 4.43 -3.65
N ASP A 133 -24.09 4.18 -4.76
CA ASP A 133 -25.05 5.14 -5.33
C ASP A 133 -26.19 5.44 -4.33
N CYS A 134 -26.65 4.42 -3.60
CA CYS A 134 -27.67 4.60 -2.55
C CYS A 134 -27.16 5.47 -1.39
N TYR A 135 -25.93 5.24 -0.92
CA TYR A 135 -25.32 6.02 0.16
C TYR A 135 -25.04 7.47 -0.25
N VAL A 136 -24.72 7.71 -1.52
CA VAL A 136 -24.61 9.06 -2.07
C VAL A 136 -25.96 9.79 -1.99
N ASP A 137 -27.06 9.10 -2.31
CA ASP A 137 -28.39 9.70 -2.24
C ASP A 137 -28.82 9.95 -0.80
N PHE A 138 -28.63 8.98 0.09
CA PHE A 138 -28.91 9.13 1.51
C PHE A 138 -28.08 10.25 2.16
N GLY A 139 -26.77 10.28 1.90
CA GLY A 139 -25.88 11.28 2.48
C GLY A 139 -26.23 12.71 2.03
N LYS A 140 -26.72 12.90 0.80
CA LYS A 140 -27.23 14.21 0.35
C LYS A 140 -28.43 14.71 1.15
N GLU A 141 -29.29 13.81 1.61
CA GLU A 141 -30.46 14.18 2.39
C GLU A 141 -30.07 14.67 3.78
N ILE A 142 -29.06 14.04 4.40
CA ILE A 142 -28.64 14.29 5.78
C ILE A 142 -27.38 15.14 5.94
N GLY A 143 -26.69 15.52 4.84
CA GLY A 143 -25.46 16.32 4.89
C GLY A 143 -24.18 15.51 5.15
N VAL A 144 -24.16 14.23 4.77
CA VAL A 144 -22.95 13.37 4.80
C VAL A 144 -22.41 13.26 3.38
N ASP A 145 -21.15 13.65 3.16
CA ASP A 145 -20.51 13.70 1.84
C ASP A 145 -19.28 12.78 1.70
N ASN A 146 -19.00 11.96 2.73
CA ASN A 146 -17.87 11.03 2.75
C ASN A 146 -18.34 9.58 2.82
N ILE A 147 -17.71 8.71 2.05
CA ILE A 147 -17.91 7.25 2.12
C ILE A 147 -16.55 6.58 2.15
N ILE A 148 -16.30 5.77 3.17
CA ILE A 148 -15.12 4.90 3.25
C ILE A 148 -15.58 3.47 3.02
N THR A 149 -14.99 2.85 2.01
CA THR A 149 -15.20 1.42 1.74
C THR A 149 -14.02 0.61 2.28
N ILE A 150 -14.27 -0.58 2.81
CA ILE A 150 -13.23 -1.45 3.35
C ILE A 150 -13.37 -2.87 2.78
N SER A 151 -12.33 -3.42 2.15
CA SER A 151 -12.36 -4.80 1.67
C SER A 151 -10.96 -5.40 1.52
N ASN A 152 -10.86 -6.61 0.95
CA ASN A 152 -9.57 -7.22 0.58
C ASN A 152 -9.01 -6.66 -0.75
N TYR A 153 -9.72 -5.76 -1.43
CA TYR A 153 -9.21 -5.07 -2.62
C TYR A 153 -8.11 -4.08 -2.23
N ILE A 154 -7.03 -3.98 -3.00
CA ILE A 154 -5.91 -3.09 -2.68
C ILE A 154 -5.89 -1.90 -3.63
N ALA A 155 -6.38 -0.76 -3.15
CA ALA A 155 -6.29 0.50 -3.89
C ALA A 155 -4.88 1.10 -3.83
N THR A 156 -4.49 1.82 -4.90
CA THR A 156 -3.20 2.51 -5.00
C THR A 156 -2.98 3.55 -3.91
N SER A 157 -4.06 4.22 -3.50
CA SER A 157 -4.11 5.24 -2.47
C SER A 157 -5.42 5.15 -1.69
N PRO A 158 -5.43 5.49 -0.39
CA PRO A 158 -6.67 5.63 0.37
C PRO A 158 -7.70 6.60 -0.23
N ASN A 159 -7.25 7.55 -1.06
CA ASN A 159 -8.10 8.49 -1.81
C ASN A 159 -8.65 7.93 -3.12
N ALA A 160 -8.15 6.79 -3.57
CA ALA A 160 -8.63 6.12 -4.77
C ALA A 160 -9.67 5.07 -4.39
N SER A 161 -10.86 5.18 -4.94
CA SER A 161 -11.90 4.17 -4.80
C SER A 161 -11.98 3.29 -6.05
N PRO A 162 -12.20 1.97 -5.92
CA PRO A 162 -12.55 1.12 -7.06
C PRO A 162 -13.93 1.47 -7.65
N PHE A 163 -14.71 2.30 -6.95
CA PHE A 163 -16.01 2.79 -7.40
C PHE A 163 -15.91 4.21 -7.93
N SER A 164 -16.75 4.53 -8.91
CA SER A 164 -16.91 5.88 -9.42
C SER A 164 -18.33 6.36 -9.15
N THR A 165 -18.50 7.64 -8.83
CA THR A 165 -19.82 8.23 -8.65
C THR A 165 -20.09 9.24 -9.75
N LYS A 166 -21.30 9.19 -10.33
CA LYS A 166 -21.75 10.18 -11.32
C LYS A 166 -21.91 11.59 -10.73
N LYS A 167 -21.99 11.69 -9.39
CA LYS A 167 -22.21 12.93 -8.64
C LYS A 167 -20.86 13.47 -8.14
N ARG A 168 -20.53 14.72 -8.50
CA ARG A 168 -19.20 15.35 -8.34
C ARG A 168 -18.87 15.86 -6.93
N ASN A 169 -19.76 15.70 -5.94
CA ASN A 169 -19.63 16.33 -4.62
C ASN A 169 -19.58 15.29 -3.48
N PHE A 170 -19.02 14.11 -3.72
CA PHE A 170 -18.81 13.09 -2.71
C PHE A 170 -17.36 12.67 -2.70
N ASN A 171 -16.82 12.48 -1.50
CA ASN A 171 -15.50 11.93 -1.30
C ASN A 171 -15.63 10.43 -1.09
N LEU A 172 -15.03 9.65 -1.99
CA LEU A 172 -14.96 8.19 -1.89
C LEU A 172 -13.55 7.78 -1.52
N TYR A 173 -13.45 7.02 -0.44
CA TYR A 173 -12.20 6.48 0.05
C TYR A 173 -12.27 4.95 0.06
N HIS A 174 -11.11 4.33 -0.02
CA HIS A 174 -10.99 2.88 0.09
C HIS A 174 -9.80 2.48 0.96
N TRP A 175 -10.07 1.69 1.98
CA TRP A 175 -9.05 1.06 2.80
C TRP A 175 -9.05 -0.44 2.58
N SER A 176 -7.89 -1.02 2.28
CA SER A 176 -7.78 -2.47 2.31
C SER A 176 -7.60 -2.96 3.75
N TRP A 177 -8.13 -4.14 4.09
CA TRP A 177 -7.88 -4.73 5.41
C TRP A 177 -6.38 -4.94 5.66
N THR A 178 -5.63 -5.31 4.64
CA THR A 178 -4.16 -5.40 4.69
C THR A 178 -3.52 -4.05 5.01
N TYR A 179 -3.98 -2.96 4.42
CA TYR A 179 -3.47 -1.62 4.73
C TYR A 179 -3.71 -1.25 6.20
N LEU A 180 -4.91 -1.51 6.74
CA LEU A 180 -5.22 -1.28 8.15
C LEU A 180 -4.32 -2.12 9.08
N LYS A 181 -4.17 -3.40 8.74
CA LYS A 181 -3.32 -4.37 9.45
C LYS A 181 -1.84 -3.97 9.49
N VAL A 182 -1.28 -3.55 8.35
CA VAL A 182 0.12 -3.14 8.24
C VAL A 182 0.34 -1.80 8.95
N THR A 183 -0.62 -0.87 8.85
CA THR A 183 -0.56 0.42 9.55
C THR A 183 -0.49 0.23 11.06
N ALA A 184 -1.32 -0.66 11.62
CA ALA A 184 -1.28 -1.00 13.04
C ALA A 184 0.11 -1.51 13.47
N LYS A 185 0.69 -2.47 12.75
CA LYS A 185 2.04 -3.00 13.07
C LYS A 185 3.13 -1.95 12.89
N ARG A 186 3.07 -1.13 11.84
CA ARG A 186 4.02 -0.03 11.62
C ARG A 186 4.03 0.91 12.82
N LEU A 187 2.87 1.35 13.29
CA LEU A 187 2.77 2.25 14.44
C LEU A 187 3.33 1.60 15.72
N ILE A 188 2.97 0.34 15.99
CA ILE A 188 3.50 -0.43 17.12
C ILE A 188 5.04 -0.47 17.10
N ARG A 189 5.63 -0.72 15.92
CA ARG A 189 7.11 -0.84 15.77
C ARG A 189 7.83 0.50 15.79
N SER A 190 7.18 1.57 15.34
CA SER A 190 7.76 2.91 15.32
C SER A 190 8.01 3.49 16.72
N GLY A 191 7.33 2.96 17.75
CA GLY A 191 7.38 3.50 19.10
C GLY A 191 6.71 4.88 19.26
N ILE A 192 5.93 5.32 18.26
CA ILE A 192 5.21 6.61 18.30
C ILE A 192 4.01 6.56 19.25
N VAL A 193 3.44 5.37 19.49
CA VAL A 193 2.34 5.17 20.44
C VAL A 193 2.89 5.24 21.86
N GLN A 194 2.67 6.37 22.53
CA GLN A 194 3.23 6.62 23.86
C GLN A 194 2.35 6.10 25.00
N ASP A 195 1.04 6.01 24.76
CA ASP A 195 0.09 5.51 25.74
C ASP A 195 0.09 3.97 25.73
N SER A 196 0.30 3.36 26.90
CA SER A 196 0.39 1.91 27.04
C SER A 196 -0.92 1.19 26.72
N ASP A 197 -2.06 1.82 27.01
CA ASP A 197 -3.37 1.24 26.74
C ASP A 197 -3.66 1.31 25.23
N HIS A 198 -3.28 2.42 24.58
CA HIS A 198 -3.34 2.51 23.12
C HIS A 198 -2.48 1.45 22.43
N GLU A 199 -1.25 1.26 22.91
CA GLU A 199 -0.35 0.25 22.36
C GLU A 199 -0.92 -1.17 22.53
N TYR A 200 -1.42 -1.49 23.73
CA TYR A 200 -2.06 -2.77 24.03
C TYR A 200 -3.25 -3.02 23.10
N MET A 201 -4.16 -2.06 22.99
CA MET A 201 -5.34 -2.12 22.12
C MET A 201 -4.97 -2.33 20.66
N LEU A 202 -3.97 -1.59 20.16
CA LEU A 202 -3.52 -1.72 18.78
C LEU A 202 -2.84 -3.06 18.51
N ARG A 203 -2.09 -3.61 19.50
CA ARG A 203 -1.51 -4.97 19.44
C ARG A 203 -2.59 -6.05 19.40
N GLU A 204 -3.67 -5.90 20.17
CA GLU A 204 -4.79 -6.84 20.14
C GLU A 204 -5.58 -6.76 18.82
N LEU A 205 -5.84 -5.55 18.31
CA LEU A 205 -6.43 -5.38 16.97
C LEU A 205 -5.56 -6.04 15.91
N ARG A 206 -4.24 -5.84 15.98
CA ARG A 206 -3.29 -6.48 15.07
C ARG A 206 -3.37 -8.00 15.15
N ARG A 207 -3.37 -8.58 16.36
CA ARG A 207 -3.50 -10.03 16.55
C ARG A 207 -4.81 -10.55 16.00
N TYR A 208 -5.91 -9.84 16.21
CA TYR A 208 -7.21 -10.16 15.63
C TYR A 208 -7.13 -10.23 14.10
N PHE A 209 -6.54 -9.22 13.44
CA PHE A 209 -6.35 -9.25 11.98
C PHE A 209 -5.43 -10.38 11.50
N ASP A 210 -4.40 -10.75 12.27
CA ASP A 210 -3.52 -11.87 11.93
C ASP A 210 -4.23 -13.23 12.00
N CYS A 211 -5.19 -13.38 12.91
CA CYS A 211 -5.95 -14.62 13.09
C CYS A 211 -7.23 -14.70 12.27
N HIS A 212 -7.65 -13.61 11.61
CA HIS A 212 -8.91 -13.55 10.88
C HIS A 212 -8.78 -14.17 9.48
N SER A 213 -9.40 -15.34 9.28
CA SER A 213 -9.22 -16.16 8.06
C SER A 213 -9.69 -15.49 6.76
N LYS A 214 -10.65 -14.58 6.86
CA LYS A 214 -11.26 -13.85 5.73
C LYS A 214 -10.58 -12.52 5.39
N LEU A 215 -9.57 -12.10 6.15
CA LEU A 215 -8.78 -10.91 5.83
C LEU A 215 -7.51 -11.37 5.12
N THR A 216 -7.44 -11.13 3.82
CA THR A 216 -6.40 -11.72 2.96
C THR A 216 -5.62 -10.65 2.24
N ASN A 217 -4.33 -10.90 2.05
CA ASN A 217 -3.48 -10.14 1.14
C ASN A 217 -3.89 -10.38 -0.32
N PHE A 218 -3.29 -9.64 -1.25
CA PHE A 218 -3.53 -9.86 -2.66
C PHE A 218 -2.66 -11.03 -3.12
N THR A 219 -3.28 -12.20 -3.31
CA THR A 219 -2.53 -13.44 -3.60
C THR A 219 -2.64 -13.91 -5.04
N ASN A 220 -3.45 -13.25 -5.88
CA ASN A 220 -3.81 -13.74 -7.21
C ASN A 220 -3.95 -12.60 -8.22
N MET A 221 -3.15 -12.64 -9.28
CA MET A 221 -3.24 -11.76 -10.45
C MET A 221 -4.49 -12.02 -11.32
N GLY A 222 -5.71 -12.05 -10.79
CA GLY A 222 -6.92 -12.19 -11.63
C GLY A 222 -7.10 -13.52 -12.39
N GLY A 223 -6.35 -14.58 -12.05
CA GLY A 223 -6.60 -15.92 -12.58
C GLY A 223 -6.25 -16.11 -14.06
N LEU A 224 -7.20 -16.65 -14.83
CA LEU A 224 -6.97 -17.02 -16.24
C LEU A 224 -6.65 -15.80 -17.12
N GLU A 225 -7.25 -14.65 -16.83
CA GLU A 225 -7.06 -13.42 -17.60
C GLU A 225 -5.61 -12.95 -17.59
N TRP A 226 -4.91 -13.05 -16.46
CA TRP A 226 -3.47 -12.75 -16.39
C TRP A 226 -2.65 -13.68 -17.25
N LYS A 227 -2.89 -14.99 -17.14
CA LYS A 227 -2.16 -15.99 -17.95
C LYS A 227 -2.30 -15.68 -19.44
N GLU A 228 -3.53 -15.45 -19.90
CA GLU A 228 -3.81 -15.15 -21.31
C GLU A 228 -3.21 -13.80 -21.74
N ALA A 229 -3.31 -12.77 -20.89
CA ALA A 229 -2.78 -11.46 -21.18
C ALA A 229 -1.24 -11.45 -21.24
N VAL A 230 -0.55 -12.12 -20.31
CA VAL A 230 0.91 -12.27 -20.33
C VAL A 230 1.35 -13.04 -21.58
N GLN A 231 0.71 -14.17 -21.87
CA GLN A 231 1.03 -14.97 -23.06
C GLN A 231 0.90 -14.13 -24.34
N LYS A 232 -0.21 -13.41 -24.46
CA LYS A 232 -0.47 -12.53 -25.60
C LYS A 232 0.51 -11.36 -25.69
N CYS A 233 0.86 -10.77 -24.55
CA CYS A 233 1.83 -9.68 -24.45
C CYS A 233 3.23 -10.14 -24.93
N ARG A 234 3.63 -11.35 -24.53
CA ARG A 234 4.87 -11.98 -24.95
C ARG A 234 4.89 -12.32 -26.44
N ASP A 235 3.86 -13.02 -26.93
CA ASP A 235 3.82 -13.54 -28.30
C ASP A 235 3.77 -12.43 -29.36
N LEU A 236 3.06 -11.34 -29.08
CA LEU A 236 2.97 -10.20 -29.98
C LEU A 236 4.27 -9.36 -30.02
N GLY A 237 5.14 -9.48 -29.02
CA GLY A 237 6.36 -8.70 -28.93
C GLY A 237 6.11 -7.19 -28.77
N ARG A 238 7.14 -6.38 -29.04
CA ARG A 238 7.12 -4.93 -28.78
C ARG A 238 6.39 -4.12 -29.85
N ASP A 239 6.40 -4.56 -31.10
CA ASP A 239 5.96 -3.75 -32.24
C ASP A 239 4.46 -3.88 -32.55
N ALA A 240 3.81 -4.94 -32.08
CA ALA A 240 2.39 -5.18 -32.34
C ALA A 240 1.49 -4.53 -31.27
N LYS A 241 0.34 -4.01 -31.72
CA LYS A 241 -0.67 -3.40 -30.83
C LYS A 241 -1.29 -4.45 -29.91
N LEU A 242 -1.28 -4.19 -28.60
CA LEU A 242 -1.99 -5.02 -27.62
C LEU A 242 -3.49 -4.70 -27.63
N PRO A 243 -4.37 -5.72 -27.56
CA PRO A 243 -5.80 -5.50 -27.34
C PRO A 243 -6.05 -4.85 -25.99
N LYS A 244 -7.10 -4.02 -25.91
CA LYS A 244 -7.48 -3.34 -24.68
C LYS A 244 -7.75 -4.30 -23.52
N THR A 245 -8.42 -5.42 -23.78
CA THR A 245 -8.65 -6.46 -22.76
C THR A 245 -7.37 -7.03 -22.16
N CYS A 246 -6.28 -7.10 -22.95
CA CYS A 246 -4.98 -7.56 -22.47
C CYS A 246 -4.30 -6.47 -21.61
N THR A 247 -4.33 -5.21 -22.06
CA THR A 247 -3.73 -4.12 -21.29
C THR A 247 -4.45 -3.90 -19.97
N ASP A 248 -5.78 -3.90 -19.97
CA ASP A 248 -6.60 -3.67 -18.79
C ASP A 248 -6.36 -4.75 -17.73
N ALA A 249 -6.36 -6.03 -18.12
CA ALA A 249 -6.10 -7.15 -17.21
C ALA A 249 -4.71 -7.10 -16.55
N LEU A 250 -3.66 -6.77 -17.33
CA LEU A 250 -2.30 -6.64 -16.80
C LEU A 250 -2.17 -5.46 -15.84
N ILE A 251 -2.74 -4.31 -16.21
CA ILE A 251 -2.62 -3.08 -15.42
C ILE A 251 -3.43 -3.21 -14.12
N GLU A 252 -4.67 -3.68 -14.17
CA GLU A 252 -5.54 -3.81 -12.99
C GLU A 252 -4.93 -4.75 -11.95
N SER A 253 -4.39 -5.89 -12.38
CA SER A 253 -3.77 -6.86 -11.47
C SER A 253 -2.46 -6.34 -10.89
N TYR A 254 -1.58 -5.76 -11.74
CA TYR A 254 -0.28 -5.26 -11.29
C TYR A 254 -0.39 -4.03 -10.38
N LYS A 255 -1.40 -3.18 -10.60
CA LYS A 255 -1.67 -1.98 -9.79
C LYS A 255 -2.02 -2.33 -8.34
N GLN A 256 -2.71 -3.46 -8.11
CA GLN A 256 -2.96 -3.97 -6.76
C GLN A 256 -1.68 -4.58 -6.18
N GLU A 257 -0.98 -5.39 -6.97
CA GLU A 257 0.27 -6.06 -6.56
C GLU A 257 1.38 -5.08 -6.17
N GLU A 258 1.62 -4.01 -6.93
CA GLU A 258 2.66 -3.02 -6.59
C GLU A 258 2.41 -2.36 -5.24
N LYS A 259 1.13 -2.20 -4.87
CA LYS A 259 0.77 -1.68 -3.55
C LYS A 259 0.92 -2.74 -2.48
N ASP A 260 0.52 -3.98 -2.76
CA ASP A 260 0.64 -5.08 -1.79
C ASP A 260 2.11 -5.33 -1.43
N ILE A 261 3.02 -5.31 -2.40
CA ILE A 261 4.46 -5.45 -2.14
C ILE A 261 4.94 -4.43 -1.10
N ALA A 262 4.56 -3.15 -1.23
CA ALA A 262 4.94 -2.14 -0.24
C ALA A 262 4.41 -2.47 1.17
N LEU A 263 3.19 -3.00 1.25
CA LEU A 263 2.55 -3.42 2.50
C LEU A 263 3.23 -4.67 3.08
N GLN A 264 3.46 -5.71 2.28
CA GLN A 264 4.12 -6.94 2.70
C GLN A 264 5.55 -6.68 3.15
N LEU A 265 6.31 -5.89 2.39
CA LEU A 265 7.67 -5.51 2.76
C LEU A 265 7.70 -4.74 4.08
N THR A 266 6.75 -3.83 4.31
CA THR A 266 6.61 -3.13 5.60
C THR A 266 6.24 -4.11 6.73
N ASP A 267 5.41 -5.10 6.45
CA ASP A 267 4.95 -6.06 7.44
C ASP A 267 6.04 -7.04 7.86
N SER A 268 6.69 -7.68 6.89
CA SER A 268 7.53 -8.86 7.10
C SER A 268 8.96 -8.52 7.55
N ASN A 269 9.49 -7.35 7.16
CA ASN A 269 10.88 -7.02 7.42
C ASN A 269 11.19 -6.97 8.92
N GLN A 270 12.35 -7.45 9.36
CA GLN A 270 12.70 -7.51 10.78
C GLN A 270 13.20 -6.18 11.36
N LYS A 271 13.69 -5.26 10.51
CA LYS A 271 14.28 -3.98 10.93
C LYS A 271 13.26 -2.87 11.22
N GLY A 272 11.97 -3.07 10.94
CA GLY A 272 10.93 -2.06 11.16
C GLY A 272 10.93 -0.97 10.09
N LEU A 273 11.47 -1.27 8.92
CA LEU A 273 11.49 -0.37 7.77
C LEU A 273 10.07 -0.13 7.27
N TYR A 274 9.78 1.14 6.97
CA TYR A 274 8.54 1.53 6.33
C TYR A 274 8.76 1.69 4.83
N VAL A 275 8.17 0.80 4.02
CA VAL A 275 8.30 0.81 2.57
C VAL A 275 7.05 1.38 1.93
N GLN A 276 7.22 2.30 1.00
CA GLN A 276 6.12 2.97 0.30
C GLN A 276 6.41 3.07 -1.19
N LEU A 277 5.37 3.01 -2.02
CA LEU A 277 5.47 3.39 -3.42
C LEU A 277 5.86 4.89 -3.53
N ASP A 278 6.86 5.18 -4.36
CA ASP A 278 7.34 6.53 -4.62
C ASP A 278 6.37 7.29 -5.54
N GLY A 279 5.59 8.20 -4.95
CA GLY A 279 4.93 9.30 -5.64
C GLY A 279 3.97 8.91 -6.76
N ILE A 280 2.74 8.49 -6.42
CA ILE A 280 1.62 8.46 -7.36
C ILE A 280 1.06 9.88 -7.51
N LYS A 281 1.73 10.72 -8.31
CA LYS A 281 1.31 12.12 -8.55
C LYS A 281 0.39 12.28 -9.77
N SER A 282 0.28 11.24 -10.59
CA SER A 282 -0.35 11.13 -11.90
C SER A 282 -1.37 9.99 -11.89
N ASP A 283 -2.11 9.83 -12.99
CA ASP A 283 -2.91 8.63 -13.21
C ASP A 283 -1.96 7.43 -13.44
N ARG A 284 -1.73 6.64 -12.38
CA ARG A 284 -0.83 5.48 -12.40
C ARG A 284 -1.19 4.48 -13.50
N GLU A 285 -2.47 4.39 -13.85
CA GLU A 285 -2.96 3.51 -14.91
C GLU A 285 -2.42 3.94 -16.28
N GLU A 286 -2.44 5.25 -16.55
CA GLU A 286 -1.88 5.83 -17.78
C GLU A 286 -0.36 5.59 -17.87
N GLU A 287 0.36 5.75 -16.75
CA GLU A 287 1.80 5.47 -16.71
C GLU A 287 2.11 4.00 -17.03
N LEU A 288 1.41 3.07 -16.38
CA LEU A 288 1.58 1.64 -16.62
C LEU A 288 1.25 1.29 -18.07
N LEU A 289 0.20 1.89 -18.64
CA LEU A 289 -0.14 1.72 -20.05
C LEU A 289 1.01 2.18 -20.96
N VAL A 290 1.59 3.36 -20.72
CA VAL A 290 2.72 3.87 -21.50
C VAL A 290 3.93 2.94 -21.41
N MET A 291 4.26 2.46 -20.20
CA MET A 291 5.37 1.52 -20.00
C MET A 291 5.15 0.20 -20.73
N LEU A 292 3.93 -0.35 -20.64
CA LEU A 292 3.55 -1.59 -21.30
C LEU A 292 3.62 -1.46 -22.83
N LEU A 293 3.09 -0.36 -23.38
CA LEU A 293 3.08 -0.11 -24.83
C LEU A 293 4.48 0.12 -25.40
N LYS A 294 5.38 0.74 -24.63
CA LYS A 294 6.75 1.07 -25.07
C LYS A 294 7.75 -0.05 -24.85
N GLU A 295 7.81 -0.60 -23.64
CA GLU A 295 8.87 -1.52 -23.21
C GLU A 295 8.40 -2.95 -23.00
N ARG A 296 7.08 -3.19 -22.95
CA ARG A 296 6.48 -4.45 -22.50
C ARG A 296 6.99 -4.82 -21.11
N SER A 297 7.04 -3.82 -20.24
CA SER A 297 7.44 -3.98 -18.86
C SER A 297 6.70 -3.01 -17.96
N PHE A 298 6.61 -3.33 -16.68
CA PHE A 298 6.24 -2.38 -15.64
C PHE A 298 7.44 -2.02 -14.77
N THR A 299 7.41 -0.83 -14.20
CA THR A 299 8.41 -0.40 -13.22
C THR A 299 7.75 0.39 -12.10
N SER A 300 7.97 -0.08 -10.88
CA SER A 300 7.47 0.55 -9.65
C SER A 300 8.65 0.89 -8.76
N ASN A 301 8.68 2.12 -8.26
CA ASN A 301 9.74 2.59 -7.36
C ASN A 301 9.20 2.64 -5.93
N TYR A 302 10.05 2.27 -4.98
CA TYR A 302 9.73 2.20 -3.57
C TYR A 302 10.75 3.01 -2.77
N ILE A 303 10.26 3.88 -1.89
CA ILE A 303 11.06 4.63 -0.91
C ILE A 303 10.97 3.96 0.46
N ILE A 304 12.05 4.07 1.23
CA ILE A 304 12.16 3.50 2.57
C ILE A 304 12.22 4.63 3.60
N ASN A 305 11.46 4.52 4.68
CA ASN A 305 11.39 5.47 5.79
C ASN A 305 11.17 6.93 5.32
N GLN A 306 10.33 7.10 4.28
CA GLN A 306 10.03 8.40 3.67
C GLN A 306 11.27 9.13 3.08
N ASN A 307 12.40 8.45 2.93
CA ASN A 307 13.63 9.01 2.39
C ASN A 307 13.69 8.79 0.87
N LYS A 308 13.55 9.87 0.08
CA LYS A 308 13.58 9.82 -1.39
C LYS A 308 14.92 9.38 -1.99
N ASN A 309 16.00 9.45 -1.22
CA ASN A 309 17.31 8.99 -1.64
C ASN A 309 17.52 7.51 -1.32
N TRP A 310 16.74 6.95 -0.39
CA TRP A 310 16.80 5.54 -0.02
C TRP A 310 15.65 4.78 -0.68
N LYS A 311 15.88 4.39 -1.94
CA LYS A 311 14.86 3.81 -2.80
C LYS A 311 15.38 2.69 -3.69
N PHE A 312 14.46 1.88 -4.16
CA PHE A 312 14.72 0.86 -5.17
C PHE A 312 13.56 0.74 -6.14
N GLY A 313 13.84 0.24 -7.34
CA GLY A 313 12.84 -0.07 -8.35
C GLY A 313 12.66 -1.58 -8.47
N ILE A 314 11.44 -1.99 -8.81
CA ILE A 314 11.13 -3.33 -9.28
C ILE A 314 10.67 -3.20 -10.73
N LYS A 315 11.34 -3.91 -11.64
CA LYS A 315 10.98 -4.02 -13.04
C LYS A 315 10.44 -5.42 -13.33
N VAL A 316 9.30 -5.47 -14.01
CA VAL A 316 8.65 -6.70 -14.46
C VAL A 316 8.64 -6.71 -15.98
N ASP A 317 9.39 -7.62 -16.63
CA ASP A 317 9.54 -7.68 -18.09
C ASP A 317 8.70 -8.84 -18.66
N PHE A 318 7.66 -8.51 -19.43
CA PHE A 318 6.72 -9.48 -20.00
C PHE A 318 7.28 -10.26 -21.18
N ILE A 319 8.34 -9.78 -21.84
CA ILE A 319 8.97 -10.48 -22.96
C ILE A 319 9.96 -11.52 -22.44
N LYS A 320 10.80 -11.10 -21.49
CA LYS A 320 11.80 -11.97 -20.87
C LYS A 320 11.18 -12.90 -19.82
N LEU A 321 10.00 -12.57 -19.29
CA LEU A 321 9.39 -13.24 -18.14
C LEU A 321 10.33 -13.19 -16.93
N GLU A 322 10.90 -12.00 -16.71
CA GLU A 322 11.92 -11.72 -15.70
C GLU A 322 11.43 -10.63 -14.76
N VAL A 323 11.81 -10.74 -13.48
CA VAL A 323 11.67 -9.68 -12.49
C VAL A 323 13.05 -9.23 -12.07
N GLU A 324 13.28 -7.92 -12.04
CA GLU A 324 14.53 -7.29 -11.61
C GLU A 324 14.24 -6.30 -10.47
N CYS A 325 14.97 -6.41 -9.37
CA CYS A 325 15.04 -5.34 -8.38
C CYS A 325 16.34 -4.56 -8.57
N VAL A 326 16.30 -3.23 -8.46
CA VAL A 326 17.45 -2.38 -8.76
C VAL A 326 17.51 -1.15 -7.86
N THR A 327 18.71 -0.77 -7.44
CA THR A 327 19.00 0.50 -6.77
C THR A 327 20.30 1.09 -7.29
N SER A 328 20.55 2.36 -6.96
CA SER A 328 21.76 3.09 -7.35
C SER A 328 22.46 3.64 -6.12
N VAL A 329 23.76 3.40 -6.00
CA VAL A 329 24.59 3.85 -4.88
C VAL A 329 25.69 4.77 -5.39
N VAL A 330 25.78 5.97 -4.82
CA VAL A 330 26.82 6.95 -5.14
C VAL A 330 27.91 6.87 -4.07
N ILE A 331 29.17 6.74 -4.50
CA ILE A 331 30.34 6.81 -3.62
C ILE A 331 31.18 8.00 -4.07
N GLU A 332 31.13 9.10 -3.31
CA GLU A 332 31.69 10.39 -3.73
C GLU A 332 33.22 10.45 -3.71
N LYS A 333 33.88 9.60 -2.92
CA LYS A 333 35.32 9.71 -2.65
C LYS A 333 36.12 8.58 -3.30
N GLY A 334 37.24 8.98 -3.90
CA GLY A 334 38.25 8.09 -4.45
C GLY A 334 38.04 7.73 -5.92
N LYS A 335 39.04 7.07 -6.50
CA LYS A 335 38.96 6.52 -7.86
C LYS A 335 38.16 5.22 -7.89
N ALA A 336 37.81 4.74 -9.08
CA ALA A 336 36.98 3.56 -9.32
C ALA A 336 37.30 2.36 -8.42
N GLN A 337 38.58 1.99 -8.26
CA GLN A 337 38.99 0.90 -7.36
C GLN A 337 38.62 1.15 -5.90
N SER A 338 38.93 2.35 -5.37
CA SER A 338 38.60 2.75 -4.00
C SER A 338 37.09 2.86 -3.78
N GLN A 339 36.36 3.35 -4.79
CA GLN A 339 34.90 3.41 -4.77
C GLN A 339 34.32 2.00 -4.70
N THR A 340 34.84 1.05 -5.48
CA THR A 340 34.42 -0.36 -5.45
C THR A 340 34.74 -1.02 -4.10
N THR A 341 35.93 -0.81 -3.54
CA THR A 341 36.25 -1.32 -2.19
C THR A 341 35.28 -0.79 -1.14
N SER A 342 34.91 0.50 -1.23
CA SER A 342 33.95 1.13 -0.30
C SER A 342 32.56 0.52 -0.42
N LEU A 343 32.07 0.28 -1.64
CA LEU A 343 30.81 -0.42 -1.86
C LEU A 343 30.85 -1.85 -1.29
N ILE A 344 31.91 -2.61 -1.57
CA ILE A 344 32.06 -3.97 -1.04
C ILE A 344 32.07 -3.95 0.48
N ASN A 345 32.64 -2.91 1.10
CA ASN A 345 32.64 -2.74 2.55
C ASN A 345 31.24 -2.52 3.13
N MET A 346 30.40 -1.73 2.47
CA MET A 346 28.99 -1.56 2.87
C MET A 346 28.23 -2.89 2.79
N MET A 347 28.52 -3.68 1.77
CA MET A 347 27.78 -4.91 1.45
C MET A 347 28.40 -6.19 2.02
N GLN A 348 29.35 -6.12 2.97
CA GLN A 348 30.04 -7.32 3.50
C GLN A 348 29.10 -8.32 4.17
N ASN A 349 28.04 -7.82 4.81
CA ASN A 349 27.06 -8.63 5.53
C ASN A 349 25.85 -9.00 4.67
N ALA A 350 25.87 -8.68 3.37
CA ALA A 350 24.81 -9.06 2.46
C ALA A 350 24.75 -10.60 2.31
N GLY A 351 23.56 -11.16 2.41
CA GLY A 351 23.28 -12.54 2.02
C GLY A 351 23.12 -12.66 0.51
N HIS A 352 22.99 -13.89 0.01
CA HIS A 352 22.68 -14.17 -1.42
C HIS A 352 23.64 -13.47 -2.41
N THR A 353 24.93 -13.38 -2.06
CA THR A 353 25.93 -12.60 -2.79
C THR A 353 26.15 -13.06 -4.25
N SER A 354 25.79 -14.30 -4.59
CA SER A 354 25.83 -14.82 -5.96
C SER A 354 24.69 -14.28 -6.84
N GLN A 355 23.58 -13.85 -6.22
CA GLN A 355 22.38 -13.33 -6.91
C GLN A 355 22.38 -11.80 -7.01
N ILE A 356 23.26 -11.13 -6.25
CA ILE A 356 23.43 -9.69 -6.28
C ILE A 356 24.46 -9.34 -7.35
N LEU A 357 24.05 -8.58 -8.36
CA LEU A 357 24.88 -8.08 -9.44
C LEU A 357 25.22 -6.61 -9.21
N VAL A 358 26.48 -6.26 -9.42
CA VAL A 358 27.02 -4.91 -9.30
C VAL A 358 27.56 -4.47 -10.67
N ASN A 359 27.02 -3.36 -11.18
CA ASN A 359 27.49 -2.72 -12.40
C ASN A 359 27.99 -1.29 -12.09
N ALA A 360 29.18 -0.95 -12.58
CA ALA A 360 29.76 0.38 -12.43
C ALA A 360 29.32 1.27 -13.61
N ILE A 361 28.61 2.36 -13.30
CA ILE A 361 28.20 3.34 -14.30
C ILE A 361 29.14 4.54 -14.21
N TYR A 362 29.88 4.79 -15.29
CA TYR A 362 30.89 5.85 -15.35
C TYR A 362 30.26 7.17 -15.80
N LEU A 363 31.07 8.24 -15.74
CA LEU A 363 30.72 9.55 -16.27
C LEU A 363 30.18 9.46 -17.70
N ARG A 364 29.19 10.31 -18.01
CA ARG A 364 28.44 10.29 -19.28
C ARG A 364 27.67 8.98 -19.53
N ASN A 365 27.33 8.25 -18.47
CA ASN A 365 26.56 6.99 -18.51
C ASN A 365 27.23 5.88 -19.34
N LYS A 366 28.57 5.85 -19.38
CA LYS A 366 29.28 4.71 -19.97
C LYS A 366 29.12 3.50 -19.05
N THR A 367 28.80 2.35 -19.63
CA THR A 367 28.57 1.10 -18.90
C THR A 367 29.38 -0.02 -19.53
N PRO A 368 29.99 -0.92 -18.74
CA PRO A 368 30.54 -2.17 -19.25
C PRO A 368 29.50 -2.97 -20.05
N ASP A 369 29.92 -3.70 -21.07
CA ASP A 369 29.04 -4.52 -21.92
C ASP A 369 28.43 -5.74 -21.18
N GLN A 370 29.00 -6.08 -20.02
CA GLN A 370 28.49 -7.14 -19.15
C GLN A 370 27.31 -6.64 -18.30
N ASP A 371 26.32 -7.51 -18.12
CA ASP A 371 25.10 -7.21 -17.34
C ASP A 371 25.40 -6.93 -15.85
N GLY A 372 26.56 -7.34 -15.35
CA GLY A 372 27.06 -7.02 -14.02
C GLY A 372 28.02 -8.09 -13.52
N VAL A 373 28.69 -7.82 -12.39
CA VAL A 373 29.56 -8.78 -11.70
C VAL A 373 28.90 -9.18 -10.39
N THR A 374 28.93 -10.45 -10.01
CA THR A 374 28.33 -10.89 -8.75
C THR A 374 29.08 -10.30 -7.55
N LEU A 375 28.34 -9.95 -6.50
CA LEU A 375 28.94 -9.48 -5.24
C LEU A 375 29.87 -10.54 -4.64
N GLN A 376 29.54 -11.81 -4.80
CA GLN A 376 30.41 -12.92 -4.40
C GLN A 376 31.79 -12.82 -5.06
N GLN A 377 31.84 -12.66 -6.38
CA GLN A 377 33.10 -12.54 -7.11
C GLN A 377 33.89 -11.31 -6.64
N LEU A 378 33.23 -10.19 -6.37
CA LEU A 378 33.89 -8.98 -5.86
C LEU A 378 34.45 -9.18 -4.44
N LEU A 379 33.75 -9.90 -3.57
CA LEU A 379 34.22 -10.25 -2.23
C LEU A 379 35.45 -11.18 -2.28
N GLU A 380 35.41 -12.20 -3.15
CA GLU A 380 36.55 -13.09 -3.40
C GLU A 380 37.77 -12.33 -3.92
N GLN A 381 37.57 -11.39 -4.84
CA GLN A 381 38.62 -10.52 -5.38
C GLN A 381 39.23 -9.61 -4.31
N LYS A 382 38.41 -9.07 -3.40
CA LYS A 382 38.91 -8.24 -2.29
C LYS A 382 39.80 -9.02 -1.33
N ASN A 383 39.47 -10.28 -1.06
CA ASN A 383 40.22 -11.12 -0.13
C ASN A 383 41.44 -11.79 -0.80
N SER A 384 41.54 -11.74 -2.12
CA SER A 384 42.65 -12.30 -2.88
C SER A 384 43.83 -11.36 -2.95
N THR A 385 45.02 -11.83 -2.59
CA THR A 385 46.28 -11.09 -2.78
C THR A 385 46.71 -10.98 -4.25
N LYS A 386 46.05 -11.70 -5.17
CA LYS A 386 46.41 -11.76 -6.60
C LYS A 386 45.61 -10.80 -7.48
N SER A 387 44.48 -10.29 -7.01
CA SER A 387 43.63 -9.41 -7.81
C SER A 387 44.17 -7.99 -7.77
N ILE A 388 44.63 -7.46 -8.91
CA ILE A 388 45.11 -6.07 -9.01
C ILE A 388 43.93 -5.11 -9.22
N TYR A 389 42.85 -5.56 -9.86
CA TYR A 389 41.67 -4.75 -10.18
C TYR A 389 40.37 -5.57 -10.05
N TYR A 390 39.32 -4.97 -9.48
CA TYR A 390 37.99 -5.57 -9.49
C TYR A 390 37.39 -5.71 -10.89
N SER A 391 36.69 -6.81 -11.16
CA SER A 391 36.06 -7.09 -12.47
C SER A 391 34.95 -6.10 -12.87
N THR A 392 34.39 -5.35 -11.92
CA THR A 392 33.42 -4.28 -12.21
C THR A 392 34.10 -3.00 -12.71
N VAL A 393 35.42 -2.87 -12.55
CA VAL A 393 36.17 -1.67 -12.91
C VAL A 393 36.74 -1.77 -14.33
N ASN A 394 36.49 -0.74 -15.14
CA ASN A 394 37.03 -0.60 -16.50
C ASN A 394 37.68 0.79 -16.65
N LYS A 395 39.01 0.82 -16.75
CA LYS A 395 39.80 2.06 -16.84
C LYS A 395 39.58 2.83 -18.13
N ASP A 396 39.24 2.15 -19.22
CA ASP A 396 39.00 2.79 -20.52
C ASP A 396 37.72 3.65 -20.49
N MET A 397 36.84 3.38 -19.53
CA MET A 397 35.60 4.13 -19.34
C MET A 397 35.78 5.38 -18.47
N GLY A 398 36.78 5.39 -17.59
CA GLY A 398 37.19 6.55 -16.78
C GLY A 398 37.84 6.16 -15.44
N ASP A 399 38.39 7.16 -14.76
CA ASP A 399 39.02 7.00 -13.44
C ASP A 399 38.03 6.98 -12.27
N GLU A 400 36.79 7.45 -12.50
CA GLU A 400 35.75 7.64 -11.49
C GLU A 400 34.42 7.04 -11.94
N ILE A 401 33.77 6.34 -11.01
CA ILE A 401 32.44 5.77 -11.16
C ILE A 401 31.43 6.84 -10.70
N ARG A 402 30.43 7.12 -11.55
CA ARG A 402 29.35 8.06 -11.25
C ARG A 402 28.41 7.49 -10.19
N TYR A 403 28.02 6.23 -10.36
CA TYR A 403 27.26 5.45 -9.38
C TYR A 403 27.39 3.96 -9.69
N PHE A 404 27.16 3.14 -8.67
CA PHE A 404 26.98 1.70 -8.83
C PHE A 404 25.50 1.38 -8.97
N GLN A 405 25.16 0.60 -9.98
CA GLN A 405 23.86 -0.04 -10.08
C GLN A 405 23.96 -1.41 -9.40
N ILE A 406 23.12 -1.65 -8.40
CA ILE A 406 23.02 -2.94 -7.72
C ILE A 406 21.67 -3.55 -8.10
N LYS A 407 21.67 -4.80 -8.55
CA LYS A 407 20.43 -5.47 -8.97
C LYS A 407 20.40 -6.95 -8.61
N THR A 408 19.20 -7.49 -8.50
CA THR A 408 18.93 -8.93 -8.45
C THR A 408 17.93 -9.28 -9.54
N LYS A 409 18.02 -10.47 -10.13
CA LYS A 409 17.15 -10.92 -11.22
C LYS A 409 16.66 -12.33 -10.98
N ASP A 410 15.37 -12.54 -11.22
CA ASP A 410 14.77 -13.86 -11.30
C ASP A 410 14.11 -14.04 -12.67
N LEU A 411 14.51 -15.10 -13.38
CA LEU A 411 13.83 -15.56 -14.59
C LEU A 411 12.74 -16.56 -14.18
N LEU A 412 11.47 -16.19 -14.34
CA LEU A 412 10.34 -16.94 -13.81
C LEU A 412 9.79 -17.95 -14.83
N GLY A 413 9.96 -17.70 -16.13
CA GLY A 413 9.45 -18.59 -17.18
C GLY A 413 7.95 -18.82 -17.05
N SER A 414 7.51 -20.09 -16.96
CA SER A 414 6.09 -20.43 -16.82
C SER A 414 5.47 -19.96 -15.49
N GLU A 415 6.26 -19.79 -14.43
CA GLU A 415 5.77 -19.27 -13.14
C GLU A 415 5.30 -17.82 -13.26
N PHE A 416 5.82 -17.06 -14.23
CA PHE A 416 5.41 -15.67 -14.49
C PHE A 416 3.94 -15.59 -14.91
N MET A 417 3.47 -16.60 -15.65
CA MET A 417 2.09 -16.69 -16.13
C MET A 417 1.15 -17.32 -15.11
N ALA A 418 1.68 -17.94 -14.06
CA ALA A 418 0.89 -18.59 -13.03
C ALA A 418 0.52 -17.56 -11.95
N PRO A 419 -0.76 -17.16 -11.82
CA PRO A 419 -1.16 -15.98 -11.04
C PRO A 419 -0.69 -15.99 -9.58
N LEU A 420 -0.79 -17.14 -8.91
CA LEU A 420 -0.34 -17.30 -7.52
C LEU A 420 1.19 -17.32 -7.40
N LYS A 421 1.86 -17.95 -8.37
CA LYS A 421 3.32 -18.09 -8.35
C LYS A 421 4.01 -16.78 -8.69
N PHE A 422 3.44 -16.00 -9.61
CA PHE A 422 3.97 -14.69 -9.94
C PHE A 422 4.06 -13.79 -8.69
N VAL A 423 2.97 -13.68 -7.91
CA VAL A 423 2.95 -12.92 -6.65
C VAL A 423 4.02 -13.43 -5.69
N GLN A 424 4.04 -14.74 -5.39
CA GLN A 424 5.03 -15.35 -4.51
C GLN A 424 6.48 -15.02 -4.93
N ARG A 425 6.80 -15.18 -6.22
CA ARG A 425 8.15 -14.92 -6.74
C ARG A 425 8.53 -13.45 -6.71
N LEU A 426 7.56 -12.56 -6.95
CA LEU A 426 7.74 -11.12 -6.93
C LEU A 426 7.97 -10.60 -5.51
N GLU A 427 7.20 -11.09 -4.54
CA GLU A 427 7.40 -10.81 -3.11
C GLU A 427 8.76 -11.34 -2.61
N ASP A 428 9.12 -12.59 -2.97
CA ASP A 428 10.38 -13.22 -2.56
C ASP A 428 11.61 -12.41 -3.02
N ILE A 429 11.66 -12.00 -4.30
CA ILE A 429 12.78 -11.20 -4.82
C ILE A 429 12.81 -9.81 -4.19
N ALA A 430 11.65 -9.19 -3.96
CA ALA A 430 11.55 -7.88 -3.33
C ALA A 430 12.02 -7.92 -1.87
N GLN A 431 11.61 -8.95 -1.10
CA GLN A 431 12.03 -9.13 0.29
C GLN A 431 13.53 -9.38 0.37
N ARG A 432 14.05 -10.30 -0.44
CA ARG A 432 15.48 -10.60 -0.52
C ARG A 432 16.29 -9.34 -0.87
N PHE A 433 15.79 -8.51 -1.79
CA PHE A 433 16.44 -7.26 -2.16
C PHE A 433 16.43 -6.24 -1.01
N LEU A 434 15.30 -6.09 -0.32
CA LEU A 434 15.20 -5.21 0.85
C LEU A 434 16.20 -5.63 1.94
N GLU A 435 16.19 -6.91 2.32
CA GLU A 435 16.95 -7.44 3.46
C GLU A 435 18.46 -7.53 3.20
N HIS A 436 18.87 -7.85 1.96
CA HIS A 436 20.28 -8.07 1.65
C HIS A 436 20.93 -6.94 0.88
N VAL A 437 20.17 -6.09 0.18
CA VAL A 437 20.71 -4.91 -0.51
C VAL A 437 20.39 -3.65 0.26
N MET A 438 19.11 -3.27 0.35
CA MET A 438 18.72 -1.95 0.85
C MET A 438 19.16 -1.69 2.29
N VAL A 439 19.07 -2.72 3.13
CA VAL A 439 19.51 -2.68 4.53
C VAL A 439 21.01 -2.46 4.71
N ASN A 440 21.84 -2.86 3.74
CA ASN A 440 23.31 -2.72 3.81
C ASN A 440 23.80 -1.39 3.22
N ILE A 441 22.94 -0.67 2.48
CA ILE A 441 23.28 0.59 1.81
C ILE A 441 22.58 1.82 2.40
N GLU A 442 21.97 1.65 3.58
CA GLU A 442 21.37 2.73 4.37
C GLU A 442 22.33 3.90 4.63
#